data_AF-A0AAD6MCT8-F1
#
_entry.id   AF-A0AAD6MCT8-F1
#
_cell.length_a   1.000
_cell.length_b   1.000
_cell.length_c   1.000
_cell.angle_alpha   90.00
_cell.angle_beta   90.00
_cell.angle_gamma   90.00
#
_symmetry.space_group_name_H-M   'P 1'
#
loop_
_entity.id
_entity.type
_entity.pdbx_description
1 polymer ?
#
loop_
_entity_poly.entity_id
_entity_poly.type
_entity_poly.pdbx_seq_one_letter_code
_entity_poly.pdbx_strand_id
1 'polypeptide(L)'
;MASMTHTKRHRVGYALPPKKTRTFIQPSLIHHADQHNIDLIPIDPSRPLIEQGPLDCVIHKLYGPDWMSQLQHFSSLNPDAPIIDPLDSIQRLHDRISMLQVKP
;
A
#
# COMPACT_ATOMS: atom_id res chain seq x y z
N MET A 1 15.70 -36.01 -0.21
CA MET A 1 14.39 -35.36 -0.37
C MET A 1 14.63 -33.86 -0.30
N ALA A 2 14.59 -33.16 -1.43
CA ALA A 2 14.80 -31.71 -1.45
C ALA A 2 13.60 -31.05 -0.75
N SER A 3 13.86 -30.29 0.32
CA SER A 3 12.87 -29.40 0.90
C SER A 3 12.51 -28.37 -0.16
N MET A 4 11.34 -28.51 -0.77
CA MET A 4 10.76 -27.47 -1.61
C MET A 4 10.43 -26.31 -0.67
N THR A 5 11.35 -25.36 -0.55
CA THR A 5 11.02 -24.06 0.04
C THR A 5 10.02 -23.40 -0.89
N HIS A 6 8.73 -23.50 -0.59
CA HIS A 6 7.74 -22.65 -1.24
C HIS A 6 8.18 -21.21 -0.99
N THR A 7 8.54 -20.48 -2.04
CA THR A 7 8.79 -19.04 -1.94
C THR A 7 7.46 -18.39 -1.54
N LYS A 8 7.40 -17.89 -0.30
CA LYS A 8 6.23 -17.16 0.20
C LYS A 8 5.93 -16.03 -0.78
N ARG A 9 4.69 -15.94 -1.25
CA ARG A 9 4.22 -14.80 -2.03
C ARG A 9 3.88 -13.64 -1.10
N HIS A 10 4.25 -12.43 -1.48
CA HIS A 10 3.93 -11.21 -0.75
C HIS A 10 2.63 -10.60 -1.26
N ARG A 11 1.69 -10.34 -0.35
CA ARG A 11 0.38 -9.75 -0.65
C ARG A 11 0.44 -8.24 -0.48
N VAL A 12 0.53 -7.51 -1.59
CA VAL A 12 0.62 -6.04 -1.60
C VAL A 12 -0.74 -5.47 -1.95
N GLY A 13 -1.43 -4.91 -0.96
CA GLY A 13 -2.69 -4.20 -1.16
C GLY A 13 -2.45 -2.84 -1.81
N TYR A 14 -3.27 -2.43 -2.78
CA TYR A 14 -3.19 -1.09 -3.37
C TYR A 14 -4.53 -0.35 -3.33
N ALA A 15 -4.50 0.90 -2.90
CA ALA A 15 -5.64 1.82 -2.87
C ALA A 15 -5.29 3.11 -3.64
N LEU A 16 -5.71 3.19 -4.90
CA LEU A 16 -5.34 4.27 -5.81
C LEU A 16 -6.58 4.93 -6.44
N PRO A 17 -6.54 6.24 -6.75
CA PRO A 17 -7.61 6.88 -7.52
C PRO A 17 -7.84 6.17 -8.86
N PRO A 18 -9.08 6.10 -9.39
CA PRO A 18 -9.39 5.32 -10.59
C PRO A 18 -8.50 5.61 -11.80
N LYS A 19 -8.16 6.89 -12.02
CA LYS A 19 -7.23 7.29 -13.09
C LYS A 19 -5.84 6.68 -12.90
N LYS A 20 -5.33 6.66 -11.67
CA LYS A 20 -4.02 6.11 -11.31
C LYS A 20 -4.00 4.60 -11.43
N THR A 21 -5.05 3.91 -10.98
CA THR A 21 -5.20 2.46 -11.17
C THR A 21 -5.09 2.11 -12.65
N ARG A 22 -5.85 2.81 -13.51
CA ARG A 22 -5.84 2.58 -14.97
C ARG A 22 -4.51 2.88 -15.65
N THR A 23 -3.66 3.76 -15.11
CA THR A 23 -2.37 4.09 -15.74
C THR A 23 -1.19 3.34 -15.14
N PHE A 24 -1.31 2.90 -13.88
CA PHE A 24 -0.19 2.33 -13.11
C PHE A 24 -0.30 0.82 -12.96
N ILE A 25 -1.50 0.30 -12.68
CA ILE A 25 -1.77 -1.15 -12.58
C ILE A 25 -2.03 -1.68 -13.98
N GLN A 26 -0.95 -1.80 -14.76
CA GLN A 26 -0.98 -2.30 -16.13
C GLN A 26 -0.54 -3.77 -16.19
N PRO A 27 -0.88 -4.50 -17.27
CA PRO A 27 -0.46 -5.89 -17.43
C PRO A 27 1.04 -6.12 -17.25
N SER A 28 1.88 -5.15 -17.67
CA SER A 28 3.32 -5.21 -17.48
C SER A 28 3.74 -5.23 -16.00
N LEU A 29 3.14 -4.38 -15.17
CA LEU A 29 3.43 -4.36 -13.73
C LEU A 29 2.90 -5.62 -13.04
N ILE A 30 1.70 -6.08 -13.42
CA ILE A 30 1.11 -7.30 -12.87
C ILE A 30 1.99 -8.51 -13.19
N HIS A 31 2.42 -8.64 -14.44
CA HIS A 31 3.31 -9.72 -14.86
C HIS A 31 4.66 -9.67 -14.13
N HIS A 32 5.25 -8.48 -14.02
CA HIS A 32 6.49 -8.30 -13.28
C HIS A 32 6.32 -8.64 -11.78
N ALA A 33 5.22 -8.24 -11.14
CA ALA A 33 4.94 -8.60 -9.75
C ALA A 33 4.83 -10.13 -9.58
N ASP A 34 4.14 -10.79 -10.49
CA ASP A 34 3.97 -12.24 -10.47
C ASP A 34 5.30 -13.01 -10.57
N GLN A 35 6.19 -12.58 -11.47
CA GLN A 35 7.54 -13.13 -11.62
C GLN A 35 8.41 -12.97 -10.35
N HIS A 36 8.04 -12.02 -9.49
CA HIS A 36 8.72 -11.71 -8.24
C HIS A 36 7.96 -12.21 -7.00
N ASN A 37 7.01 -13.13 -7.16
CA ASN A 37 6.18 -13.67 -6.08
C ASN A 37 5.40 -12.60 -5.31
N ILE A 38 4.85 -11.60 -6.02
CA ILE A 38 4.04 -10.53 -5.45
C ILE A 38 2.63 -10.60 -6.02
N ASP A 39 1.64 -10.64 -5.12
CA ASP A 39 0.23 -10.51 -5.45
C ASP A 39 -0.20 -9.06 -5.23
N LEU A 40 -0.57 -8.36 -6.30
CA LEU A 40 -1.15 -7.01 -6.25
C LEU A 40 -2.66 -7.11 -6.03
N ILE A 41 -3.13 -6.68 -4.87
CA ILE A 41 -4.51 -6.85 -4.43
C ILE A 41 -5.21 -5.48 -4.39
N PRO A 42 -6.26 -5.24 -5.20
CA PRO A 42 -7.02 -4.00 -5.09
C PRO A 42 -7.71 -3.92 -3.72
N ILE A 43 -7.57 -2.78 -3.04
CA ILE A 43 -8.29 -2.48 -1.81
C ILE A 43 -9.57 -1.72 -2.16
N ASP A 44 -10.69 -2.16 -1.57
CA ASP A 44 -11.96 -1.46 -1.61
C ASP A 44 -12.05 -0.46 -0.44
N PRO A 45 -11.99 0.86 -0.67
CA PRO A 45 -12.03 1.85 0.40
C PRO A 45 -13.40 1.96 1.08
N SER A 46 -14.45 1.36 0.52
CA SER A 46 -15.79 1.33 1.13
C SER A 46 -15.92 0.28 2.25
N ARG A 47 -14.90 -0.58 2.41
CA ARG A 47 -14.86 -1.63 3.42
C ARG A 47 -13.69 -1.41 4.38
N PRO A 48 -13.77 -1.88 5.64
CA PRO A 48 -12.66 -1.78 6.58
C PRO A 48 -11.38 -2.44 6.04
N LEU A 49 -10.26 -1.70 6.01
CA LEU A 49 -8.97 -2.20 5.51
C LEU A 49 -8.49 -3.46 6.24
N ILE A 50 -8.69 -3.54 7.55
CA ILE A 50 -8.24 -4.66 8.38
C ILE A 50 -8.89 -6.00 7.98
N GLU A 51 -10.08 -5.96 7.38
CA GLU A 51 -10.83 -7.13 6.94
C GLU A 51 -10.45 -7.60 5.52
N GLN A 52 -9.58 -6.87 4.83
CA GLN A 52 -9.19 -7.16 3.45
C GLN A 52 -7.85 -7.91 3.35
N GLY A 53 -7.28 -8.28 4.51
CA GLY A 53 -6.00 -8.98 4.65
C GLY A 53 -6.10 -10.50 4.80
N PRO A 54 -4.98 -11.17 5.14
CA PRO A 54 -3.67 -10.58 5.51
C PRO A 54 -2.96 -9.88 4.34
N LEU A 55 -2.33 -8.73 4.60
CA LEU A 55 -1.50 -7.99 3.65
C LEU A 55 -0.09 -7.85 4.22
N ASP A 56 0.94 -8.07 3.39
CA ASP A 56 2.33 -7.86 3.77
C ASP A 56 2.76 -6.40 3.54
N CYS A 57 2.00 -5.60 2.76
CA CYS A 57 2.26 -4.19 2.48
C CYS A 57 0.99 -3.50 1.95
N VAL A 58 0.86 -2.20 2.18
CA VAL A 58 -0.20 -1.35 1.60
C VAL A 58 0.41 -0.20 0.83
N ILE A 59 0.10 -0.07 -0.46
CA ILE A 59 0.43 1.08 -1.30
C ILE A 59 -0.82 1.93 -1.47
N HIS A 60 -0.74 3.23 -1.21
CA HIS A 60 -1.92 4.08 -1.29
C HIS A 60 -1.67 5.47 -1.87
N LYS A 61 -2.75 6.05 -2.41
CA LYS A 61 -2.83 7.45 -2.85
C LYS A 61 -4.22 8.03 -2.67
N LEU A 62 -4.99 7.47 -1.73
CA LEU A 62 -6.26 8.05 -1.31
C LEU A 62 -5.99 9.01 -0.14
N TYR A 63 -6.86 10.01 0.00
CA TYR A 63 -6.73 11.03 1.04
C TYR A 63 -8.09 11.23 1.72
N GLY A 64 -8.05 11.80 2.91
CA GLY A 64 -9.25 12.08 3.72
C GLY A 64 -9.16 11.43 5.10
N PRO A 65 -9.87 11.99 6.10
CA PRO A 65 -9.77 11.56 7.49
C PRO A 65 -10.12 10.07 7.69
N ASP A 66 -11.16 9.59 7.01
CA ASP A 66 -11.61 8.20 7.15
C ASP A 66 -10.56 7.21 6.65
N TRP A 67 -9.97 7.48 5.48
CA TRP A 67 -8.91 6.64 4.92
C TRP A 67 -7.66 6.65 5.81
N MET A 68 -7.28 7.83 6.32
CA MET A 68 -6.14 7.95 7.24
C MET A 68 -6.37 7.18 8.54
N SER A 69 -7.60 7.23 9.09
CA SER A 69 -8.00 6.46 10.27
C SER A 69 -7.90 4.94 10.03
N GLN A 70 -8.34 4.48 8.85
CA GLN A 70 -8.19 3.07 8.47
C GLN A 70 -6.72 2.63 8.37
N LEU A 71 -5.84 3.46 7.80
CA LEU A 71 -4.41 3.16 7.72
C LEU A 71 -3.73 3.15 9.10
N GLN A 72 -4.08 4.09 9.99
CA GLN A 72 -3.58 4.11 11.37
C GLN A 72 -3.99 2.84 12.12
N HIS A 73 -5.26 2.47 12.01
CA HIS A 73 -5.77 1.25 12.64
C HIS A 73 -5.06 0.00 12.09
N PHE A 74 -4.94 -0.11 10.76
CA PHE A 74 -4.21 -1.21 10.12
C PHE A 74 -2.76 -1.29 10.60
N SER A 75 -2.03 -0.18 10.61
CA SER A 75 -0.63 -0.13 11.06
C SER A 75 -0.47 -0.53 12.53
N SER A 76 -1.41 -0.12 13.40
CA SER A 76 -1.35 -0.46 14.83
C SER A 76 -1.48 -1.97 15.09
N LEU A 77 -2.19 -2.69 14.23
CA LEU A 77 -2.42 -4.13 14.34
C LEU A 77 -1.42 -4.95 13.52
N ASN A 78 -0.76 -4.34 12.54
CA ASN A 78 0.17 -4.99 11.60
C ASN A 78 1.48 -4.19 11.52
N PRO A 79 2.29 -4.15 12.60
CA PRO A 79 3.51 -3.35 12.63
C PRO A 79 4.55 -3.78 11.58
N ASP A 80 4.51 -5.04 11.15
CA ASP A 80 5.42 -5.60 10.14
C ASP A 80 4.94 -5.38 8.69
N ALA A 81 3.74 -4.82 8.49
CA ALA A 81 3.18 -4.54 7.18
C ALA A 81 3.33 -3.04 6.84
N PRO A 82 4.38 -2.63 6.12
CA PRO A 82 4.61 -1.23 5.81
C PRO A 82 3.47 -0.61 4.98
N ILE A 83 3.21 0.67 5.25
CA ILE A 83 2.31 1.51 4.47
C ILE A 83 3.16 2.48 3.65
N ILE A 84 2.96 2.46 2.34
CA ILE A 84 3.70 3.24 1.35
C ILE A 84 2.74 4.25 0.69
N ASP A 85 2.94 5.56 0.81
CA ASP A 85 3.95 6.23 1.64
C ASP A 85 3.50 6.30 3.13
N PRO A 86 4.46 6.42 4.08
CA PRO A 86 4.14 6.64 5.49
C PRO A 86 3.24 7.85 5.72
N LEU A 87 2.34 7.76 6.71
CA LEU A 87 1.29 8.74 6.97
C LEU A 87 1.85 10.15 7.26
N ASP A 88 2.95 10.22 7.99
CA ASP A 88 3.66 11.46 8.35
C ASP A 88 4.29 12.14 7.13
N SER A 89 4.80 11.34 6.18
CA SER A 89 5.44 11.83 4.97
C SER A 89 4.44 12.44 3.99
N ILE A 90 3.21 11.91 3.94
CA ILE A 90 2.16 12.43 3.05
C ILE A 90 1.66 13.80 3.50
N GLN A 91 1.47 14.01 4.81
CA GLN A 91 0.97 15.28 5.34
C GLN A 91 1.86 16.46 4.94
N ARG A 92 3.18 16.26 4.92
CA ARG A 92 4.15 17.26 4.48
C ARG A 92 4.04 17.62 2.99
N LEU A 93 3.58 16.71 2.15
CA LEU A 93 3.46 16.98 0.71
C LEU A 93 2.20 17.80 0.37
N HIS A 94 1.25 17.93 1.31
CA HIS A 94 0.04 18.74 1.10
C HIS A 94 0.26 20.25 1.23
N ASP A 95 1.31 20.67 1.95
CA ASP A 95 1.68 22.08 2.09
C ASP A 95 3.01 22.36 1.41
N ARG A 96 3.01 23.29 0.44
CA ARG A 96 4.18 23.60 -0.39
C ARG A 96 5.34 24.18 0.41
N ILE A 97 5.07 24.88 1.52
CA ILE A 97 6.11 25.41 2.41
C ILE A 97 6.77 24.23 3.13
N SER A 98 5.98 23.36 3.76
CA SER A 98 6.50 22.20 4.49
C SER A 98 7.20 21.18 3.57
N MET A 99 6.77 21.07 2.31
CA MET A 99 7.42 20.26 1.28
C MET A 99 8.84 20.74 0.96
N LEU A 100 9.07 22.06 0.90
CA LEU A 100 10.36 22.67 0.53
C LEU A 100 11.30 22.88 1.73
N GLN A 101 10.76 22.94 2.95
CA GLN A 101 11.58 23.02 4.17
C GLN A 101 12.40 21.75 4.33
N VAL A 102 13.73 21.83 4.39
CA VAL A 102 14.60 20.68 4.72
C VAL A 102 14.55 20.46 6.24
N LYS A 103 14.26 19.24 6.71
CA LYS A 103 14.42 18.93 8.15
C LYS A 103 15.92 19.04 8.48
N PRO A 104 16.31 19.76 9.54
CA PRO A 104 17.71 19.84 9.96
C PRO A 104 18.28 18.47 10.33
#